data_AF-A0A964L4V5-F1
#
_entry.id   AF-A0A964L4V5-F1
#
_cell.length_a   1.000
_cell.length_b   1.000
_cell.length_c   1.000
_cell.angle_alpha   90.00
_cell.angle_beta   90.00
_cell.angle_gamma   90.00
#
_symmetry.space_group_name_H-M   'P 1'
#
loop_
_entity.id
_entity.type
_entity.pdbx_description
1 polymer ?
#
loop_
_entity_poly.entity_id
_entity_poly.type
_entity_poly.pdbx_seq_one_letter_code
_entity_poly.pdbx_strand_id
1 'polypeptide(L)'
;MNWIHANCVVALASSFAYGAEIDLPRLPAASPDGNFVTFTWRGDLWKAPAEGGAATRLTSHPADESRSAWSDDGSMIAFESTRDGGRNLFTVDPSGGSLRRVTNSDEALSLSGFGRTPRGDPALDFSASIENDLFRAPRPYFVPMTGGEPIRRHGGFGRAAVLSPDGTRYLFERGGSDWSRRGYRGSDNCDVWSYDPNAPAERAFVQLTDFQGNDGWAQWRSDSSFLFLSDRDLNTVNIFAQEAKAGAAARRLTAFDGQDVKDLSVSRDGRRAFFTVWNTLYRLDLDRPGALPVALALTAPDDSFDTDEVKSLAGAITEVALNPDGKSAALVAFGDVWIKPIEGKYSARRVTSAIAREHEIAWSPDGQTLYFTTDAGGGESIVAATVLTTREEVAATAKVLEKQPAPVVVEPAPVVEPAPVVEPAPTAEPAPTADPAPVVEPAPTADPAPVVEPAPTAEPAPTAEPAPTAEPAPTAEPAPTAEPAPTAEPAPVVEPAPAAEPAPTAEPAPAPRRSRKPVEAAKEKPKSERWSEAVRFAVKPIL
;
A
#
# COMPACT_ATOMS: atom_id res chain seq x y z
N MET A 1 -8.09 42.00 56.51
CA MET A 1 -7.42 41.13 55.52
C MET A 1 -7.99 39.73 55.66
N ASN A 2 -8.67 39.22 54.64
CA ASN A 2 -8.70 37.80 54.23
C ASN A 2 -9.53 37.71 52.94
N TRP A 3 -8.84 37.52 51.83
CA TRP A 3 -9.43 37.24 50.52
C TRP A 3 -9.57 35.73 50.37
N ILE A 4 -10.80 35.23 50.23
CA ILE A 4 -11.07 33.85 49.85
C ILE A 4 -10.95 33.77 48.33
N HIS A 5 -9.91 33.09 47.85
CA HIS A 5 -9.75 32.74 46.45
C HIS A 5 -10.69 31.57 46.14
N ALA A 6 -11.65 31.79 45.25
CA ALA A 6 -12.43 30.73 44.64
C ALA A 6 -11.58 30.02 43.58
N ASN A 7 -11.10 28.82 43.88
CA ASN A 7 -10.47 27.95 42.90
C ASN A 7 -11.55 27.36 41.99
N CYS A 8 -11.61 27.83 40.74
CA CYS A 8 -12.30 27.12 39.66
C CYS A 8 -11.56 25.82 39.36
N VAL A 9 -12.15 24.69 39.76
CA VAL A 9 -11.73 23.37 39.28
C VAL A 9 -12.27 23.23 37.86
N VAL A 10 -11.40 23.39 36.87
CA VAL A 10 -11.70 22.98 35.49
C VAL A 10 -11.60 21.46 35.46
N ALA A 11 -12.75 20.79 35.47
CA ALA A 11 -12.82 19.36 35.19
C ALA A 11 -12.46 19.16 33.71
N LEU A 12 -11.24 18.71 33.45
CA LEU A 12 -10.84 18.15 32.17
C LEU A 12 -11.65 16.86 31.98
N ALA A 13 -12.74 16.96 31.23
CA ALA A 13 -13.39 15.78 30.67
C ALA A 13 -12.39 15.14 29.69
N SER A 14 -11.80 14.02 30.09
CA SER A 14 -11.06 13.17 29.16
C SER A 14 -12.05 12.59 28.17
N SER A 15 -12.21 13.25 27.02
CA SER A 15 -12.84 12.65 25.87
C SER A 15 -11.99 11.45 25.45
N PHE A 16 -12.45 10.24 25.75
CA PHE A 16 -11.95 9.06 25.06
C PHE A 16 -12.39 9.19 23.60
N ALA A 17 -11.49 9.69 22.74
CA ALA A 17 -11.67 9.56 21.31
C ALA A 17 -11.67 8.06 21.01
N TYR A 18 -12.79 7.54 20.51
CA TYR A 18 -12.84 6.20 19.93
C TYR A 18 -11.91 6.23 18.70
N GLY A 19 -10.67 5.75 18.87
CA GLY A 19 -9.80 5.48 17.74
C GLY A 19 -10.20 4.18 17.07
N ALA A 20 -10.15 4.12 15.75
CA ALA A 20 -10.27 2.87 15.01
C ALA A 20 -9.10 1.96 15.35
N GLU A 21 -9.36 0.66 15.48
CA GLU A 21 -8.30 -0.33 15.60
C GLU A 21 -7.49 -0.36 14.30
N ILE A 22 -6.16 -0.34 14.45
CA ILE A 22 -5.26 -0.41 13.30
C ILE A 22 -5.18 -1.85 12.83
N ASP A 23 -5.66 -2.11 11.63
CA ASP A 23 -5.58 -3.39 10.93
C ASP A 23 -4.48 -3.37 9.86
N LEU A 24 -3.79 -4.49 9.67
CA LEU A 24 -2.73 -4.62 8.64
C LEU A 24 -1.64 -3.51 8.69
N PRO A 25 -1.06 -3.17 9.86
CA PRO A 25 0.12 -2.33 9.90
C PRO A 25 1.28 -3.05 9.19
N ARG A 26 2.06 -2.31 8.39
CA ARG A 26 3.15 -2.88 7.58
C ARG A 26 4.46 -2.17 7.82
N LEU A 27 5.58 -2.85 7.52
CA LEU A 27 6.91 -2.25 7.42
C LEU A 27 7.33 -1.47 8.68
N PRO A 28 7.27 -2.08 9.89
CA PRO A 28 7.66 -1.39 11.10
C PRO A 28 9.14 -0.97 11.11
N ALA A 29 9.45 0.14 11.77
CA ALA A 29 10.81 0.55 12.09
C ALA A 29 10.91 1.02 13.53
N ALA A 30 11.82 0.40 14.28
CA ALA A 30 12.06 0.72 15.69
C ALA A 30 12.78 2.07 15.84
N SER A 31 12.37 2.87 16.84
CA SER A 31 13.19 3.98 17.30
C SER A 31 14.51 3.47 17.90
N PRO A 32 15.56 4.30 17.98
CA PRO A 32 16.87 3.84 18.47
C PRO A 32 16.85 3.25 19.88
N ASP A 33 16.02 3.83 20.74
CA ASP A 33 15.79 3.40 22.13
C ASP A 33 14.70 2.31 22.27
N GLY A 34 14.07 1.90 21.17
CA GLY A 34 12.99 0.91 21.16
C GLY A 34 11.71 1.34 21.87
N ASN A 35 11.52 2.62 22.20
CA ASN A 35 10.33 3.13 22.87
C ASN A 35 9.17 3.45 21.92
N PHE A 36 9.47 3.64 20.64
CA PHE A 36 8.48 3.89 19.59
C PHE A 36 8.72 2.96 18.40
N VAL A 37 7.66 2.78 17.62
CA VAL A 37 7.70 2.09 16.34
C VAL A 37 6.96 2.94 15.31
N THR A 38 7.59 3.17 14.16
CA THR A 38 6.87 3.65 12.98
C THR A 38 6.38 2.49 12.15
N PHE A 39 5.29 2.68 11.39
CA PHE A 39 4.74 1.69 10.47
C PHE A 39 3.89 2.39 9.42
N THR A 40 3.61 1.71 8.31
CA THR A 40 2.68 2.18 7.29
C THR A 40 1.28 1.66 7.58
N TRP A 41 0.29 2.54 7.53
CA TRP A 41 -1.12 2.16 7.59
C TRP A 41 -1.95 3.08 6.67
N ARG A 42 -2.80 2.47 5.84
CA ARG A 42 -3.66 3.16 4.85
C ARG A 42 -2.91 4.14 3.92
N GLY A 43 -1.67 3.82 3.57
CA GLY A 43 -0.85 4.61 2.65
C GLY A 43 0.03 5.66 3.34
N ASP A 44 -0.18 5.93 4.64
CA ASP A 44 0.60 6.92 5.37
C ASP A 44 1.58 6.32 6.37
N LEU A 45 2.55 7.13 6.79
CA LEU A 45 3.49 6.82 7.87
C LEU A 45 2.90 7.21 9.22
N TRP A 46 2.88 6.26 10.15
CA TRP A 46 2.38 6.41 11.51
C TRP A 46 3.47 6.08 12.52
N LYS A 47 3.33 6.62 13.75
CA LYS A 47 4.18 6.33 14.90
C LYS A 47 3.33 5.95 16.11
N ALA A 48 3.71 4.89 16.82
CA ALA A 48 3.06 4.49 18.07
C ALA A 48 4.06 4.14 19.17
N PRO A 49 3.64 4.17 20.46
CA PRO A 49 4.44 3.63 21.55
C PRO A 49 4.70 2.13 21.39
N ALA A 50 5.87 1.67 21.81
CA ALA A 50 6.27 0.26 21.74
C ALA A 50 5.46 -0.68 22.67
N GLU A 51 4.68 -0.13 23.59
CA GLU A 51 3.75 -0.89 24.44
C GLU A 51 2.34 -0.98 23.84
N GLY A 52 2.11 -0.40 22.66
CA GLY A 52 0.79 -0.22 22.06
C GLY A 52 0.12 1.10 22.45
N GLY A 53 -1.13 1.26 22.04
CA GLY A 53 -1.96 2.45 22.30
C GLY A 53 -2.15 3.34 21.07
N ALA A 54 -2.40 4.62 21.32
CA ALA A 54 -2.73 5.58 20.27
C ALA A 54 -1.52 5.91 19.38
N ALA A 55 -1.70 5.72 18.07
CA ALA A 55 -0.76 6.10 17.03
C ALA A 55 -0.99 7.55 16.59
N THR A 56 0.08 8.21 16.16
CA THR A 56 0.08 9.55 15.59
C THR A 56 0.54 9.48 14.14
N ARG A 57 -0.23 10.08 13.24
CA ARG A 57 0.09 10.19 11.82
C ARG A 57 1.23 11.18 11.61
N LEU A 58 2.26 10.79 10.85
CA LEU A 58 3.43 11.62 10.55
C LEU A 58 3.36 12.27 9.16
N THR A 59 2.67 11.62 8.22
CA THR A 59 2.50 12.10 6.84
C THR A 59 1.03 12.08 6.46
N SER A 60 0.63 13.03 5.61
CA SER A 60 -0.69 13.01 4.98
C SER A 60 -0.55 13.38 3.53
N HIS A 61 -0.64 12.37 2.66
CA HIS A 61 -0.54 12.56 1.22
C HIS A 61 -1.35 11.49 0.47
N PRO A 62 -1.94 11.79 -0.71
CA PRO A 62 -2.62 10.78 -1.53
C PRO A 62 -1.72 9.67 -2.11
N ALA A 63 -0.42 9.69 -1.84
CA ALA A 63 0.55 8.76 -2.42
C ALA A 63 0.98 7.76 -1.35
N ASP A 64 1.44 6.59 -1.78
CA ASP A 64 1.85 5.56 -0.83
C ASP A 64 3.21 5.89 -0.20
N GLU A 65 3.21 5.97 1.12
CA GLU A 65 4.39 5.82 1.95
C GLU A 65 4.63 4.35 2.30
N SER A 66 5.90 3.96 2.42
CA SER A 66 6.29 2.58 2.74
C SER A 66 7.45 2.52 3.73
N ARG A 67 8.55 1.81 3.45
CA ARG A 67 9.58 1.53 4.46
C ARG A 67 10.08 2.81 5.12
N SER A 68 10.34 2.74 6.42
CA SER A 68 10.93 3.84 7.18
C SER A 68 12.17 3.38 7.96
N ALA A 69 12.97 4.33 8.41
CA ALA A 69 14.13 4.11 9.27
C ALA A 69 14.36 5.34 10.16
N TRP A 70 14.91 5.13 11.35
CA TRP A 70 15.26 6.21 12.28
C TRP A 70 16.75 6.55 12.21
N SER A 71 17.09 7.82 12.37
CA SER A 71 18.47 8.25 12.58
C SER A 71 19.00 7.72 13.92
N ASP A 72 20.31 7.53 14.05
CA ASP A 72 20.96 6.99 15.26
C ASP A 72 20.58 7.76 16.54
N ASP A 73 20.41 9.08 16.42
CA ASP A 73 20.06 9.99 17.51
C ASP A 73 18.55 10.15 17.73
N GLY A 74 17.73 9.51 16.88
CA GLY A 74 16.28 9.57 16.92
C GLY A 74 15.69 10.92 16.50
N SER A 75 16.47 11.84 15.93
CA SER A 75 16.02 13.17 15.54
C SER A 75 15.32 13.23 14.18
N MET A 76 15.46 12.18 13.35
CA MET A 76 14.89 12.13 12.00
C MET A 76 14.36 10.74 11.68
N ILE A 77 13.32 10.71 10.84
CA ILE A 77 12.79 9.49 10.24
C ILE A 77 12.92 9.62 8.74
N ALA A 78 13.63 8.71 8.10
CA ALA A 78 13.65 8.55 6.66
C ALA A 78 12.54 7.60 6.22
N PHE A 79 11.94 7.83 5.05
CA PHE A 79 10.88 6.97 4.52
C PHE A 79 10.80 7.00 2.99
N GLU A 80 10.25 5.94 2.43
CA GLU A 80 9.91 5.80 1.00
C GLU A 80 8.57 6.48 0.70
N SER A 81 8.49 7.26 -0.39
CA SER A 81 7.21 7.82 -0.88
C SER A 81 7.16 7.88 -2.41
N THR A 82 5.98 7.64 -2.98
CA THR A 82 5.70 7.71 -4.44
C THR A 82 5.09 9.05 -4.87
N ARG A 83 5.06 10.06 -3.98
CA ARG A 83 4.38 11.35 -4.23
C ARG A 83 4.82 12.11 -5.49
N ASP A 84 6.01 11.83 -5.99
CA ASP A 84 6.57 12.45 -7.19
C ASP A 84 6.63 11.48 -8.39
N GLY A 85 5.78 10.44 -8.39
CA GLY A 85 5.69 9.42 -9.44
C GLY A 85 6.61 8.21 -9.16
N GLY A 86 7.92 8.43 -9.06
CA GLY A 86 8.90 7.41 -8.69
C GLY A 86 9.05 7.27 -7.16
N ARG A 87 9.36 6.06 -6.66
CA ARG A 87 9.59 5.83 -5.22
C ARG A 87 10.93 6.43 -4.79
N ASN A 88 10.85 7.53 -4.04
CA ASN A 88 11.99 8.32 -3.58
C ASN A 88 12.08 8.34 -2.05
N LEU A 89 13.22 8.81 -1.54
CA LEU A 89 13.52 8.91 -0.12
C LEU A 89 13.28 10.32 0.39
N PHE A 90 12.55 10.39 1.50
CA PHE A 90 12.20 11.62 2.21
C PHE A 90 12.57 11.49 3.68
N THR A 91 12.61 12.61 4.38
CA THR A 91 12.78 12.68 5.83
C THR A 91 11.68 13.52 6.46
N VAL A 92 11.30 13.18 7.69
CA VAL A 92 10.35 13.91 8.53
C VAL A 92 10.87 13.95 9.96
N ASP A 93 10.46 14.97 10.73
CA ASP A 93 10.70 15.01 12.17
C ASP A 93 9.82 13.94 12.86
N PRO A 94 10.31 13.20 13.88
CA PRO A 94 9.51 12.24 14.63
C PRO A 94 8.24 12.80 15.28
N SER A 95 8.19 14.11 15.58
CA SER A 95 6.99 14.80 16.07
C SER A 95 6.02 15.20 14.95
N GLY A 96 6.40 14.98 13.69
CA GLY A 96 5.68 15.42 12.50
C GLY A 96 6.23 16.72 11.94
N GLY A 97 5.93 16.98 10.66
CA GLY A 97 6.38 18.19 9.96
C GLY A 97 7.85 18.14 9.49
N SER A 98 8.34 19.28 8.99
CA SER A 98 9.70 19.42 8.44
C SER A 98 10.04 18.40 7.34
N LEU A 99 9.06 18.07 6.52
CA LEU A 99 9.20 17.10 5.44
C LEU A 99 10.20 17.62 4.39
N ARG A 100 11.20 16.79 4.07
CA ARG A 100 12.25 17.10 3.10
C ARG A 100 12.48 15.92 2.17
N ARG A 101 12.58 16.17 0.87
CA ARG A 101 13.02 15.20 -0.13
C ARG A 101 14.55 15.09 -0.11
N VAL A 102 15.09 13.88 -0.15
CA VAL A 102 16.54 13.62 -0.15
C VAL A 102 17.03 13.16 -1.53
N THR A 103 16.27 12.29 -2.21
CA THR A 103 16.62 11.79 -3.55
C THR A 103 15.68 12.32 -4.62
N ASN A 104 16.18 12.44 -5.85
CA ASN A 104 15.36 12.70 -7.03
C ASN A 104 15.70 11.71 -8.14
N SER A 105 15.11 10.52 -8.08
CA SER A 105 15.26 9.45 -9.06
C SER A 105 13.92 9.14 -9.73
N ASP A 106 13.98 8.80 -11.00
CA ASP A 106 12.93 8.19 -11.80
C ASP A 106 12.80 6.68 -11.55
N GLU A 107 13.92 6.03 -11.19
CA GLU A 107 13.96 4.64 -10.74
C GLU A 107 13.47 4.47 -9.29
N ALA A 108 12.88 3.30 -9.01
CA ALA A 108 12.33 3.02 -7.69
C ALA A 108 13.43 2.62 -6.69
N LEU A 109 13.62 3.45 -5.65
CA LEU A 109 14.59 3.19 -4.59
C LEU A 109 13.96 2.37 -3.45
N SER A 110 14.72 1.46 -2.83
CA SER A 110 14.29 0.72 -1.64
C SER A 110 15.17 1.10 -0.45
N LEU A 111 14.63 1.83 0.51
CA LEU A 111 15.32 2.26 1.73
C LEU A 111 15.81 1.03 2.52
N SER A 112 17.08 1.08 2.93
CA SER A 112 17.69 0.11 3.84
C SER A 112 17.83 0.68 5.25
N GLY A 113 18.20 1.97 5.38
CA GLY A 113 18.37 2.62 6.67
C GLY A 113 19.21 3.90 6.60
N PHE A 114 19.58 4.41 7.78
CA PHE A 114 20.63 5.43 7.88
C PHE A 114 22.01 4.78 7.87
N GLY A 115 22.98 5.48 7.29
CA GLY A 115 24.38 5.13 7.39
C GLY A 115 25.27 6.35 7.24
N ARG A 116 26.50 6.14 6.76
CA ARG A 116 27.53 7.19 6.72
C ARG A 116 28.25 7.23 5.38
N THR A 117 28.70 8.41 4.96
CA THR A 117 29.67 8.54 3.88
C THR A 117 31.03 7.99 4.32
N PRO A 118 31.97 7.72 3.40
CA PRO A 118 33.35 7.35 3.78
C PRO A 118 34.06 8.40 4.65
N ARG A 119 33.57 9.65 4.67
CA ARG A 119 34.08 10.72 5.53
C ARG A 119 33.43 10.75 6.92
N GLY A 120 32.41 9.92 7.15
CA GLY A 120 31.66 9.84 8.41
C GLY A 120 30.40 10.69 8.47
N ASP A 121 30.10 11.47 7.42
CA ASP A 121 28.91 12.31 7.35
C ASP A 121 27.63 11.45 7.25
N PRO A 122 26.49 11.87 7.82
CA PRO A 122 25.23 11.15 7.68
C PRO A 122 24.78 10.94 6.23
N ALA A 123 24.21 9.77 5.95
CA ALA A 123 23.69 9.37 4.64
C ALA A 123 22.45 8.47 4.79
N LEU A 124 21.70 8.30 3.71
CA LEU A 124 20.68 7.24 3.58
C LEU A 124 21.23 6.11 2.73
N ASP A 125 21.12 4.88 3.23
CA ASP A 125 21.42 3.65 2.51
C ASP A 125 20.16 3.07 1.90
N PHE A 126 20.26 2.59 0.66
CA PHE A 126 19.16 2.02 -0.10
C PHE A 126 19.66 0.98 -1.10
N SER A 127 18.74 0.23 -1.69
CA SER A 127 19.01 -0.71 -2.78
C SER A 127 18.27 -0.29 -4.03
N ALA A 128 18.91 -0.40 -5.19
CA ALA A 128 18.29 -0.06 -6.47
C ALA A 128 18.97 -0.79 -7.64
N SER A 129 18.31 -0.81 -8.79
CA SER A 129 18.82 -1.37 -10.06
C SER A 129 19.11 -0.25 -11.06
N ILE A 130 19.83 0.79 -10.62
CA ILE A 130 20.08 2.01 -11.42
C ILE A 130 21.15 1.84 -12.51
N GLU A 131 21.88 0.72 -12.50
CA GLU A 131 22.94 0.45 -13.47
C GLU A 131 22.47 -0.58 -14.50
N ASN A 132 22.69 -0.25 -15.78
CA ASN A 132 22.48 -1.17 -16.90
C ASN A 132 23.61 -2.18 -17.01
N ASP A 133 23.73 -3.06 -16.02
CA ASP A 133 24.67 -4.18 -16.06
C ASP A 133 24.07 -5.46 -16.64
N LEU A 134 24.92 -6.47 -16.85
CA LEU A 134 24.54 -7.73 -17.48
C LEU A 134 23.49 -8.53 -16.67
N PHE A 135 23.47 -8.38 -15.35
CA PHE A 135 22.69 -9.23 -14.45
C PHE A 135 21.42 -8.56 -13.91
N ARG A 136 21.21 -7.25 -14.15
CA ARG A 136 20.05 -6.44 -13.73
C ARG A 136 19.64 -6.65 -12.27
N ALA A 137 20.59 -7.03 -11.42
CA ALA A 137 20.35 -7.32 -10.02
C ALA A 137 20.59 -6.05 -9.17
N PRO A 138 19.85 -5.87 -8.07
CA PRO A 138 20.00 -4.70 -7.23
C PRO A 138 21.39 -4.67 -6.58
N ARG A 139 21.85 -3.46 -6.27
CA ARG A 139 23.01 -3.21 -5.42
C ARG A 139 22.67 -2.26 -4.28
N PRO A 140 23.46 -2.29 -3.20
CA PRO A 140 23.39 -1.25 -2.18
C PRO A 140 24.10 0.04 -2.61
N TYR A 141 23.43 1.16 -2.37
CA TYR A 141 23.87 2.53 -2.61
C TYR A 141 23.66 3.38 -1.38
N PHE A 142 24.28 4.55 -1.38
CA PHE A 142 23.95 5.62 -0.44
C PHE A 142 23.85 6.98 -1.13
N VAL A 143 23.16 7.89 -0.46
CA VAL A 143 23.13 9.32 -0.79
C VAL A 143 23.43 10.12 0.47
N PRO A 144 24.33 11.13 0.43
CA PRO A 144 24.52 12.04 1.56
C PRO A 144 23.20 12.74 1.95
N MET A 145 23.02 13.11 3.22
CA MET A 145 21.79 13.82 3.65
C MET A 145 21.58 15.17 2.94
N THR A 146 22.64 15.76 2.41
CA THR A 146 22.58 16.96 1.57
C THR A 146 21.91 16.73 0.21
N GLY A 147 21.71 15.47 -0.19
CA GLY A 147 21.28 15.06 -1.53
C GLY A 147 22.45 14.81 -2.48
N GLY A 148 22.13 14.59 -3.75
CA GLY A 148 23.10 14.32 -4.81
C GLY A 148 22.88 12.97 -5.48
N GLU A 149 23.82 12.57 -6.33
CA GLU A 149 23.77 11.30 -7.05
C GLU A 149 23.98 10.10 -6.11
N PRO A 150 23.27 8.98 -6.34
CA PRO A 150 23.56 7.70 -5.71
C PRO A 150 25.02 7.25 -5.88
N ILE A 151 25.65 6.80 -4.80
CA ILE A 151 27.00 6.24 -4.81
C ILE A 151 26.94 4.79 -4.35
N ARG A 152 27.57 3.86 -5.08
CA ARG A 152 27.64 2.45 -4.66
C ARG A 152 28.24 2.34 -3.25
N ARG A 153 27.58 1.57 -2.37
CA ARG A 153 28.13 1.25 -1.05
C ARG A 153 29.29 0.27 -1.17
N HIS A 154 29.16 -0.71 -2.08
CA HIS A 154 30.18 -1.69 -2.42
C HIS A 154 29.90 -2.37 -3.77
N GLY A 155 30.85 -3.17 -4.29
CA GLY A 155 30.73 -3.81 -5.60
C GLY A 155 29.81 -5.05 -5.66
N GLY A 156 29.50 -5.66 -4.51
CA GLY A 156 28.65 -6.85 -4.43
C GLY A 156 27.20 -6.58 -4.79
N PHE A 157 26.58 -7.49 -5.56
CA PHE A 157 25.14 -7.55 -5.75
C PHE A 157 24.42 -7.88 -4.44
N GLY A 158 23.24 -7.34 -4.25
CA GLY A 158 22.43 -7.59 -3.06
C GLY A 158 21.54 -6.42 -2.69
N ARG A 159 20.84 -6.58 -1.57
CA ARG A 159 19.85 -5.64 -1.07
C ARG A 159 19.95 -5.45 0.45
N ALA A 160 19.20 -4.48 0.97
CA ALA A 160 18.97 -4.23 2.39
C ALA A 160 20.27 -4.10 3.20
N ALA A 161 21.19 -3.26 2.73
CA ALA A 161 22.45 -3.03 3.46
C ALA A 161 22.21 -2.19 4.73
N VAL A 162 22.62 -2.70 5.88
CA VAL A 162 22.44 -2.04 7.19
C VAL A 162 23.78 -1.92 7.91
N LEU A 163 24.13 -0.69 8.31
CA LEU A 163 25.37 -0.38 9.01
C LEU A 163 25.35 -0.93 10.46
N SER A 164 26.49 -1.45 10.91
CA SER A 164 26.68 -2.00 12.26
C SER A 164 26.64 -0.91 13.34
N PRO A 165 26.39 -1.31 14.61
CA PRO A 165 26.31 -0.33 15.68
C PRO A 165 27.52 0.55 15.90
N ASP A 166 28.71 0.01 15.75
CA ASP A 166 29.99 0.71 15.80
C ASP A 166 30.32 1.50 14.53
N GLY A 167 29.51 1.40 13.48
CA GLY A 167 29.72 2.09 12.21
C GLY A 167 30.83 1.50 11.34
N THR A 168 31.28 0.28 11.61
CA THR A 168 32.45 -0.31 10.95
C THR A 168 32.13 -1.25 9.79
N ARG A 169 30.98 -1.95 9.81
CA ARG A 169 30.63 -3.01 8.86
C ARG A 169 29.17 -2.95 8.46
N TYR A 170 28.81 -3.59 7.37
CA TYR A 170 27.42 -3.71 6.90
C TYR A 170 26.98 -5.16 6.92
N LEU A 171 25.72 -5.42 7.23
CA LEU A 171 25.00 -6.62 6.78
C LEU A 171 24.32 -6.30 5.46
N PHE A 172 24.17 -7.28 4.59
CA PHE A 172 23.34 -7.20 3.40
C PHE A 172 22.94 -8.60 2.94
N GLU A 173 21.91 -8.68 2.12
CA GLU A 173 21.40 -9.94 1.60
C GLU A 173 21.84 -10.16 0.16
N ARG A 174 22.26 -11.38 -0.15
CA ARG A 174 22.56 -11.83 -1.52
C ARG A 174 21.64 -12.99 -1.90
N GLY A 175 21.11 -12.94 -3.11
CA GLY A 175 20.10 -13.88 -3.60
C GLY A 175 18.94 -13.14 -4.27
N GLY A 176 18.34 -13.77 -5.28
CA GLY A 176 17.23 -13.23 -6.07
C GLY A 176 15.87 -13.80 -5.67
N SER A 177 15.82 -14.86 -4.85
CA SER A 177 14.56 -15.52 -4.48
C SER A 177 13.54 -14.55 -3.90
N ASP A 178 12.31 -14.67 -4.39
CA ASP A 178 11.16 -13.93 -3.88
C ASP A 178 10.62 -14.63 -2.64
N TRP A 179 10.39 -13.86 -1.57
CA TRP A 179 9.88 -14.35 -0.30
C TRP A 179 8.41 -14.75 -0.36
N SER A 180 7.72 -14.44 -1.45
CA SER A 180 6.42 -15.05 -1.77
C SER A 180 6.53 -16.54 -2.09
N ARG A 181 7.71 -17.04 -2.48
CA ARG A 181 7.98 -18.46 -2.73
C ARG A 181 8.38 -19.15 -1.43
N ARG A 182 7.37 -19.49 -0.63
CA ARG A 182 7.55 -20.26 0.61
C ARG A 182 8.29 -21.57 0.35
N GLY A 183 9.20 -21.95 1.24
CA GLY A 183 9.92 -23.22 1.15
C GLY A 183 10.92 -23.29 -0.02
N TYR A 184 11.37 -22.16 -0.58
CA TYR A 184 12.34 -22.17 -1.67
C TYR A 184 13.68 -22.80 -1.24
N ARG A 185 14.21 -23.72 -2.07
CA ARG A 185 15.48 -24.45 -1.84
C ARG A 185 16.37 -24.50 -3.09
N GLY A 186 16.15 -23.60 -4.05
CA GLY A 186 16.93 -23.54 -5.30
C GLY A 186 18.20 -22.71 -5.17
N SER A 187 18.97 -22.62 -6.27
CA SER A 187 20.29 -21.96 -6.31
C SER A 187 20.28 -20.44 -6.18
N ASP A 188 19.10 -19.81 -6.17
CA ASP A 188 18.93 -18.36 -6.04
C ASP A 188 18.50 -17.96 -4.62
N ASN A 189 18.76 -18.83 -3.64
CA ASN A 189 18.35 -18.64 -2.26
C ASN A 189 19.07 -17.45 -1.65
N CYS A 190 18.41 -16.84 -0.66
CA CYS A 190 18.97 -15.69 0.01
C CYS A 190 19.92 -16.11 1.14
N ASP A 191 21.07 -15.45 1.22
CA ASP A 191 22.02 -15.56 2.33
C ASP A 191 22.37 -14.18 2.87
N VAL A 192 22.66 -14.13 4.17
CA VAL A 192 23.16 -12.95 4.86
C VAL A 192 24.67 -12.87 4.72
N TRP A 193 25.16 -11.73 4.25
CA TRP A 193 26.57 -11.42 4.09
C TRP A 193 26.95 -10.22 4.95
N SER A 194 28.22 -10.15 5.32
CA SER A 194 28.82 -8.95 5.89
C SER A 194 29.81 -8.30 4.92
N TYR A 195 29.90 -6.98 4.99
CA TYR A 195 30.87 -6.18 4.25
C TYR A 195 31.65 -5.25 5.20
N ASP A 196 32.97 -5.31 5.15
CA ASP A 196 33.88 -4.42 5.88
C ASP A 196 34.70 -3.58 4.88
N PRO A 197 34.47 -2.26 4.79
CA PRO A 197 35.18 -1.39 3.86
C PRO A 197 36.66 -1.18 4.23
N ASN A 198 37.06 -1.51 5.47
CA ASN A 198 38.43 -1.35 5.95
C ASN A 198 39.23 -2.67 5.93
N ALA A 199 38.55 -3.80 5.70
CA ALA A 199 39.23 -5.08 5.55
C ALA A 199 39.98 -5.18 4.20
N PRO A 200 41.03 -6.01 4.12
CA PRO A 200 41.65 -6.35 2.84
C PRO A 200 40.62 -6.87 1.85
N ALA A 201 40.75 -6.54 0.55
CA ALA A 201 39.75 -6.84 -0.47
C ALA A 201 39.28 -8.32 -0.49
N GLU A 202 40.19 -9.26 -0.26
CA GLU A 202 39.92 -10.71 -0.20
C GLU A 202 39.03 -11.13 0.98
N ARG A 203 38.91 -10.29 2.00
CA ARG A 203 38.15 -10.52 3.23
C ARG A 203 37.09 -9.43 3.47
N ALA A 204 36.92 -8.52 2.53
CA ALA A 204 35.95 -7.44 2.63
C ALA A 204 34.52 -7.97 2.63
N PHE A 205 34.26 -9.15 2.06
CA PHE A 205 32.96 -9.81 2.06
C PHE A 205 33.04 -11.16 2.76
N VAL A 206 32.12 -11.41 3.70
CA VAL A 206 32.04 -12.69 4.42
C VAL A 206 30.59 -13.16 4.46
N GLN A 207 30.33 -14.33 3.88
CA GLN A 207 29.04 -15.03 4.01
C GLN A 207 28.84 -15.48 5.46
N LEU A 208 27.71 -15.09 6.07
CA LEU A 208 27.40 -15.40 7.46
C LEU A 208 26.47 -16.60 7.58
N THR A 209 25.54 -16.78 6.65
CA THR A 209 24.61 -17.91 6.59
C THR A 209 24.85 -18.75 5.34
N ASP A 210 24.57 -20.05 5.42
CA ASP A 210 24.75 -21.03 4.35
C ASP A 210 23.59 -22.05 4.28
N PHE A 211 22.44 -21.69 4.85
CA PHE A 211 21.26 -22.55 4.85
C PHE A 211 20.78 -22.79 3.43
N GLN A 212 20.39 -24.04 3.12
CA GLN A 212 19.88 -24.43 1.80
C GLN A 212 18.45 -23.93 1.52
N GLY A 213 18.11 -22.74 2.00
CA GLY A 213 16.86 -22.03 1.80
C GLY A 213 17.08 -20.54 2.00
N ASN A 214 16.02 -19.76 2.26
CA ASN A 214 16.15 -18.31 2.35
C ASN A 214 16.49 -17.86 3.78
N ASP A 215 17.60 -17.15 3.91
CA ASP A 215 17.98 -16.32 5.05
C ASP A 215 18.14 -14.86 4.60
N GLY A 216 17.47 -13.92 5.26
CA GLY A 216 17.51 -12.52 4.81
C GLY A 216 16.87 -11.53 5.77
N TRP A 217 16.67 -10.29 5.30
CA TRP A 217 16.13 -9.17 6.09
C TRP A 217 16.89 -8.99 7.41
N ALA A 218 18.20 -9.19 7.39
CA ALA A 218 19.02 -9.19 8.58
C ALA A 218 19.11 -7.79 9.20
N GLN A 219 19.06 -7.74 10.53
CA GLN A 219 19.18 -6.53 11.33
C GLN A 219 20.20 -6.77 12.44
N TRP A 220 21.08 -5.79 12.68
CA TRP A 220 22.02 -5.87 13.78
C TRP A 220 21.31 -5.87 15.13
N ARG A 221 21.79 -6.71 16.05
CA ARG A 221 21.44 -6.62 17.48
C ARG A 221 22.55 -5.94 18.28
N SER A 222 23.79 -6.22 17.91
CA SER A 222 25.01 -5.69 18.50
C SER A 222 26.12 -5.73 17.46
N ASP A 223 27.32 -5.22 17.77
CA ASP A 223 28.48 -5.29 16.85
C ASP A 223 28.94 -6.72 16.51
N SER A 224 28.45 -7.70 17.27
CA SER A 224 28.86 -9.11 17.19
C SER A 224 27.71 -10.07 16.91
N SER A 225 26.47 -9.61 16.82
CA SER A 225 25.31 -10.49 16.59
C SER A 225 24.20 -9.80 15.81
N PHE A 226 23.44 -10.60 15.08
CA PHE A 226 22.35 -10.13 14.24
C PHE A 226 21.13 -11.04 14.34
N LEU A 227 19.97 -10.50 14.01
CA LEU A 227 18.73 -11.23 13.78
C LEU A 227 18.45 -11.28 12.29
N PHE A 228 17.74 -12.31 11.84
CA PHE A 228 17.33 -12.47 10.45
C PHE A 228 16.09 -13.35 10.36
N LEU A 229 15.45 -13.35 9.20
CA LEU A 229 14.29 -14.18 8.89
C LEU A 229 14.74 -15.48 8.23
N SER A 230 14.12 -16.60 8.59
CA SER A 230 14.37 -17.92 7.98
C SER A 230 13.21 -18.88 8.19
N ASP A 231 12.99 -19.80 7.26
CA ASP A 231 11.99 -20.88 7.35
C ASP A 231 12.59 -22.24 7.74
N ARG A 232 13.88 -22.28 8.08
CA ARG A 232 14.71 -23.48 8.22
C ARG A 232 14.20 -24.59 9.14
N ASP A 233 13.38 -24.27 10.15
CA ASP A 233 12.93 -25.25 11.14
C ASP A 233 11.46 -25.64 11.00
N LEU A 234 10.58 -24.70 10.62
CA LEU A 234 9.12 -24.83 10.79
C LEU A 234 8.35 -24.72 9.47
N ASN A 235 9.03 -24.68 8.32
CA ASN A 235 8.42 -24.39 7.01
C ASN A 235 7.57 -23.08 7.02
N THR A 236 7.85 -22.23 8.00
CA THR A 236 7.20 -20.96 8.29
C THR A 236 8.30 -20.02 8.71
N VAL A 237 8.35 -18.85 8.08
CA VAL A 237 9.39 -17.85 8.34
C VAL A 237 9.29 -17.39 9.79
N ASN A 238 10.40 -17.49 10.50
CA ASN A 238 10.55 -17.09 11.89
C ASN A 238 11.82 -16.27 12.07
N ILE A 239 11.97 -15.68 13.26
CA ILE A 239 13.14 -14.89 13.61
C ILE A 239 14.22 -15.81 14.18
N PHE A 240 15.43 -15.68 13.66
CA PHE A 240 16.64 -16.35 14.15
C PHE A 240 17.68 -15.32 14.57
N ALA A 241 18.54 -15.72 15.51
CA ALA A 241 19.71 -14.94 15.92
C ALA A 241 20.99 -15.75 15.68
N GLN A 242 22.06 -15.06 15.30
CA GLN A 242 23.37 -15.66 15.08
C GLN A 242 24.48 -14.67 15.44
N GLU A 243 25.65 -15.18 15.83
CA GLU A 243 26.86 -14.35 15.90
C GLU A 243 27.27 -13.91 14.49
N ALA A 244 27.78 -12.69 14.34
CA ALA A 244 28.24 -12.11 13.09
C ALA A 244 29.60 -12.70 12.66
N LYS A 245 29.63 -14.02 12.53
CA LYS A 245 30.78 -14.85 12.20
C LYS A 245 30.33 -16.03 11.35
N ALA A 246 31.07 -16.29 10.26
CA ALA A 246 30.82 -17.43 9.39
C ALA A 246 30.84 -18.76 10.16
N GLY A 247 29.87 -19.64 9.87
CA GLY A 247 29.72 -20.93 10.52
C GLY A 247 29.21 -20.89 11.97
N ALA A 248 28.82 -19.72 12.49
CA ALA A 248 28.19 -19.64 13.80
C ALA A 248 26.81 -20.31 13.76
N ALA A 249 26.49 -21.07 14.82
CA ALA A 249 25.18 -21.69 14.94
C ALA A 249 24.10 -20.63 15.14
N ALA A 250 23.01 -20.79 14.40
CA ALA A 250 21.86 -19.93 14.53
C ALA A 250 20.82 -20.51 15.48
N ARG A 251 20.14 -19.63 16.19
CA ARG A 251 19.17 -19.96 17.24
C ARG A 251 17.83 -19.32 16.93
N ARG A 252 16.79 -20.12 16.85
CA ARG A 252 15.41 -19.64 16.67
C ARG A 252 14.94 -18.83 17.88
N LEU A 253 14.25 -17.71 17.64
CA LEU A 253 13.66 -16.84 18.66
C LEU A 253 12.14 -16.92 18.72
N THR A 254 11.47 -17.22 17.62
CA THR A 254 10.01 -17.32 17.53
C THR A 254 9.57 -18.66 16.98
N ALA A 255 8.31 -19.04 17.20
CA ALA A 255 7.76 -20.30 16.73
C ALA A 255 6.33 -20.12 16.18
N PHE A 256 6.18 -19.16 15.26
CA PHE A 256 4.95 -19.02 14.48
C PHE A 256 4.81 -20.18 13.51
N ASP A 257 3.57 -20.60 13.30
CA ASP A 257 3.18 -21.68 12.40
C ASP A 257 2.09 -21.20 11.43
N GLY A 258 2.16 -21.67 10.19
CA GLY A 258 1.23 -21.33 9.10
C GLY A 258 1.40 -19.93 8.51
N GLN A 259 1.64 -18.91 9.34
CA GLN A 259 1.79 -17.50 8.96
C GLN A 259 3.24 -17.02 9.13
N ASP A 260 3.82 -16.56 8.03
CA ASP A 260 5.21 -16.10 7.99
C ASP A 260 5.40 -14.77 8.75
N VAL A 261 6.49 -14.69 9.52
CA VAL A 261 7.00 -13.43 10.04
C VAL A 261 7.56 -12.59 8.90
N LYS A 262 7.23 -11.29 8.89
CA LYS A 262 7.70 -10.32 7.90
C LYS A 262 8.23 -9.05 8.56
N ASP A 263 8.94 -8.25 7.76
CA ASP A 263 9.32 -6.88 8.07
C ASP A 263 10.05 -6.70 9.41
N LEU A 264 11.09 -7.52 9.65
CA LEU A 264 11.89 -7.45 10.87
C LEU A 264 12.61 -6.10 11.01
N SER A 265 12.43 -5.46 12.16
CA SER A 265 13.19 -4.29 12.60
C SER A 265 13.70 -4.48 14.03
N VAL A 266 14.91 -4.02 14.33
CA VAL A 266 15.54 -4.14 15.65
C VAL A 266 15.95 -2.75 16.12
N SER A 267 15.69 -2.42 17.39
CA SER A 267 16.10 -1.15 17.99
C SER A 267 17.62 -1.04 18.03
N ARG A 268 18.12 0.20 17.94
CA ARG A 268 19.56 0.50 17.88
C ARG A 268 20.31 0.00 19.11
N ASP A 269 19.66 0.02 20.27
CA ASP A 269 20.16 -0.50 21.54
C ASP A 269 20.13 -2.04 21.64
N GLY A 270 19.58 -2.74 20.64
CA GLY A 270 19.54 -4.20 20.56
C GLY A 270 18.53 -4.87 21.49
N ARG A 271 17.68 -4.09 22.17
CA ARG A 271 16.79 -4.57 23.24
C ARG A 271 15.44 -5.05 22.76
N ARG A 272 14.95 -4.55 21.63
CA ARG A 272 13.61 -4.83 21.11
C ARG A 272 13.64 -5.12 19.63
N ALA A 273 12.83 -6.09 19.20
CA ALA A 273 12.50 -6.31 17.81
C ALA A 273 11.02 -6.07 17.56
N PHE A 274 10.69 -5.59 16.37
CA PHE A 274 9.34 -5.38 15.87
C PHE A 274 9.20 -6.05 14.51
N PHE A 275 8.05 -6.65 14.25
CA PHE A 275 7.80 -7.42 13.04
C PHE A 275 6.30 -7.66 12.87
N THR A 276 5.89 -8.02 11.66
CA THR A 276 4.48 -8.27 11.34
C THR A 276 4.23 -9.76 11.15
N VAL A 277 3.06 -10.22 11.59
CA VAL A 277 2.51 -11.53 11.22
C VAL A 277 1.08 -11.28 10.77
N TRP A 278 0.82 -11.55 9.48
CA TRP A 278 -0.45 -11.27 8.83
C TRP A 278 -0.92 -9.81 9.00
N ASN A 279 -1.85 -9.56 9.93
CA ASN A 279 -2.47 -8.26 10.17
C ASN A 279 -2.09 -7.64 11.52
N THR A 280 -1.09 -8.19 12.21
CA THR A 280 -0.72 -7.77 13.56
C THR A 280 0.75 -7.38 13.62
N LEU A 281 1.03 -6.23 14.25
CA LEU A 281 2.37 -5.82 14.62
C LEU A 281 2.73 -6.43 15.98
N TYR A 282 3.88 -7.08 16.06
CA TYR A 282 4.41 -7.68 17.28
C TYR A 282 5.65 -6.96 17.76
N ARG A 283 5.88 -7.04 19.08
CA ARG A 283 7.15 -6.73 19.73
C ARG A 283 7.75 -8.00 20.35
N LEU A 284 9.07 -8.13 20.31
CA LEU A 284 9.83 -9.11 21.07
C LEU A 284 10.91 -8.41 21.92
N ASP A 285 10.90 -8.65 23.24
CA ASP A 285 11.92 -8.14 24.16
C ASP A 285 13.16 -9.05 24.14
N LEU A 286 14.25 -8.59 23.51
CA LEU A 286 15.48 -9.36 23.28
C LEU A 286 16.40 -9.45 24.51
N ASP A 287 16.18 -8.59 25.50
CA ASP A 287 16.91 -8.60 26.78
C ASP A 287 16.41 -9.67 27.76
N ARG A 288 15.24 -10.26 27.48
CA ARG A 288 14.62 -11.28 28.31
C ARG A 288 14.73 -12.64 27.62
N PRO A 289 15.63 -13.53 28.07
CA PRO A 289 15.75 -14.86 27.49
C PRO A 289 14.40 -15.59 27.52
N GLY A 290 13.97 -16.12 26.38
CA GLY A 290 12.71 -16.85 26.25
C GLY A 290 11.46 -15.98 26.25
N ALA A 291 11.58 -14.65 26.14
CA ALA A 291 10.41 -13.79 25.94
C ALA A 291 9.62 -14.23 24.71
N LEU A 292 8.30 -14.25 24.84
CA LEU A 292 7.39 -14.51 23.74
C LEU A 292 7.04 -13.20 23.03
N PRO A 293 6.75 -13.23 21.72
CA PRO A 293 6.17 -12.10 21.02
C PRO A 293 4.90 -11.57 21.68
N VAL A 294 4.76 -10.26 21.75
CA VAL A 294 3.60 -9.54 22.26
C VAL A 294 2.93 -8.80 21.11
N ALA A 295 1.66 -9.11 20.83
CA ALA A 295 0.86 -8.37 19.86
C ALA A 295 0.59 -6.95 20.39
N LEU A 296 0.79 -5.94 19.54
CA LEU A 296 0.53 -4.54 19.89
C LEU A 296 -0.92 -4.17 19.53
N ALA A 297 -1.70 -3.81 20.54
CA ALA A 297 -3.01 -3.20 20.35
C ALA A 297 -2.83 -1.72 20.00
N LEU A 298 -3.14 -1.33 18.76
CA LEU A 298 -2.92 0.01 18.25
C LEU A 298 -4.23 0.65 17.82
N THR A 299 -4.38 1.94 18.10
CA THR A 299 -5.54 2.73 17.67
C THR A 299 -5.10 4.00 16.97
N ALA A 300 -5.86 4.45 15.99
CA ALA A 300 -5.64 5.72 15.30
C ALA A 300 -6.94 6.52 15.26
N PRO A 301 -6.89 7.87 15.20
CA PRO A 301 -8.05 8.64 14.81
C PRO A 301 -8.58 8.12 13.47
N ASP A 302 -9.90 7.96 13.33
CA ASP A 302 -10.52 7.62 12.05
C ASP A 302 -10.59 8.89 11.19
N ASP A 303 -9.43 9.35 10.72
CA ASP A 303 -9.30 10.41 9.72
C ASP A 303 -9.36 9.79 8.32
N SER A 304 -10.44 9.04 8.07
CA SER A 304 -10.76 8.53 6.74
C SER A 304 -10.70 9.70 5.75
N PHE A 305 -9.90 9.55 4.69
CA PHE A 305 -9.97 10.44 3.55
C PHE A 305 -11.42 10.54 3.06
N ASP A 306 -11.79 11.70 2.51
CA ASP A 306 -13.06 11.81 1.80
C ASP A 306 -13.09 10.72 0.73
N THR A 307 -14.04 9.79 0.84
CA THR A 307 -14.16 8.66 -0.10
C THR A 307 -14.64 9.12 -1.48
N ASP A 308 -14.98 10.41 -1.61
CA ASP A 308 -15.46 11.02 -2.83
C ASP A 308 -14.33 11.73 -3.60
N GLU A 309 -13.81 11.07 -4.64
CA GLU A 309 -12.86 11.68 -5.57
C GLU A 309 -13.58 12.18 -6.84
N VAL A 310 -13.31 13.42 -7.27
CA VAL A 310 -13.75 13.92 -8.57
C VAL A 310 -12.83 13.38 -9.67
N LYS A 311 -13.26 12.29 -10.30
CA LYS A 311 -12.50 11.66 -11.38
C LYS A 311 -12.84 12.24 -12.76
N SER A 312 -11.83 12.51 -13.57
CA SER A 312 -12.04 12.82 -15.00
C SER A 312 -12.42 11.54 -15.75
N LEU A 313 -13.53 11.57 -16.48
CA LEU A 313 -13.93 10.48 -17.37
C LEU A 313 -13.20 10.56 -18.74
N ALA A 314 -12.53 11.67 -19.04
CA ALA A 314 -11.89 11.87 -20.33
C ALA A 314 -10.80 10.81 -20.59
N GLY A 315 -10.79 10.23 -21.80
CA GLY A 315 -9.86 9.16 -22.18
C GLY A 315 -10.21 7.76 -21.66
N ALA A 316 -11.18 7.64 -20.73
CA ALA A 316 -11.62 6.37 -20.17
C ALA A 316 -13.01 5.92 -20.66
N ILE A 317 -13.74 6.80 -21.36
CA ILE A 317 -15.05 6.47 -21.94
C ILE A 317 -14.87 5.46 -23.07
N THR A 318 -15.53 4.32 -22.95
CA THR A 318 -15.51 3.22 -23.92
C THR A 318 -16.82 3.09 -24.68
N GLU A 319 -17.93 3.56 -24.10
CA GLU A 319 -19.26 3.49 -24.71
C GLU A 319 -20.11 4.71 -24.33
N VAL A 320 -21.01 5.11 -25.23
CA VAL A 320 -21.94 6.23 -25.05
C VAL A 320 -23.29 5.90 -25.67
N ALA A 321 -24.37 6.11 -24.92
CA ALA A 321 -25.74 6.02 -25.43
C ALA A 321 -26.55 7.26 -25.02
N LEU A 322 -27.04 8.01 -26.01
CA LEU A 322 -27.90 9.17 -25.77
C LEU A 322 -29.31 8.70 -25.37
N ASN A 323 -29.88 9.29 -24.32
CA ASN A 323 -31.27 9.04 -23.96
C ASN A 323 -32.19 9.49 -25.11
N PRO A 324 -33.29 8.77 -25.43
CA PRO A 324 -34.23 9.17 -26.49
C PRO A 324 -34.75 10.61 -26.41
N ASP A 325 -34.81 11.21 -25.22
CA ASP A 325 -35.22 12.61 -25.05
C ASP A 325 -34.11 13.64 -25.34
N GLY A 326 -32.88 13.19 -25.57
CA GLY A 326 -31.71 14.01 -25.88
C GLY A 326 -31.14 14.82 -24.71
N LYS A 327 -31.69 14.70 -23.50
CA LYS A 327 -31.31 15.55 -22.35
C LYS A 327 -30.20 14.97 -21.48
N SER A 328 -29.93 13.67 -21.63
CA SER A 328 -28.86 12.98 -20.90
C SER A 328 -28.22 11.89 -21.75
N ALA A 329 -26.97 11.55 -21.44
CA ALA A 329 -26.27 10.41 -22.03
C ALA A 329 -25.81 9.45 -20.92
N ALA A 330 -25.93 8.15 -21.20
CA ALA A 330 -25.26 7.09 -20.48
C ALA A 330 -23.86 6.91 -21.07
N LEU A 331 -22.87 6.67 -20.21
CA LEU A 331 -21.46 6.49 -20.55
C LEU A 331 -20.93 5.27 -19.83
N VAL A 332 -20.04 4.51 -20.45
CA VAL A 332 -19.24 3.48 -19.77
C VAL A 332 -17.82 3.99 -19.63
N ALA A 333 -17.32 4.12 -18.40
CA ALA A 333 -15.95 4.55 -18.11
C ALA A 333 -15.41 3.84 -16.87
N PHE A 334 -14.15 3.38 -16.93
CA PHE A 334 -13.52 2.57 -15.88
C PHE A 334 -14.25 1.25 -15.55
N GLY A 335 -15.03 0.72 -16.51
CA GLY A 335 -15.90 -0.43 -16.28
C GLY A 335 -17.22 -0.08 -15.60
N ASP A 336 -17.49 1.20 -15.33
CA ASP A 336 -18.70 1.67 -14.65
C ASP A 336 -19.69 2.37 -15.59
N VAL A 337 -20.98 2.29 -15.28
CA VAL A 337 -22.02 3.08 -15.96
C VAL A 337 -22.19 4.45 -15.29
N TRP A 338 -22.18 5.52 -16.09
CA TRP A 338 -22.36 6.90 -15.67
C TRP A 338 -23.49 7.58 -16.44
N ILE A 339 -24.15 8.57 -15.83
CA ILE A 339 -25.13 9.45 -16.48
C ILE A 339 -24.65 10.88 -16.44
N LYS A 340 -24.68 11.53 -17.61
CA LYS A 340 -24.30 12.92 -17.79
C LYS A 340 -25.46 13.70 -18.42
N PRO A 341 -25.97 14.76 -17.78
CA PRO A 341 -26.86 15.72 -18.44
C PRO A 341 -26.13 16.39 -19.60
N ILE A 342 -26.78 16.50 -20.76
CA ILE A 342 -26.22 17.16 -21.94
C ILE A 342 -26.16 18.68 -21.73
N GLU A 343 -27.21 19.24 -21.15
CA GLU A 343 -27.28 20.65 -20.81
C GLU A 343 -27.03 20.87 -19.31
N GLY A 344 -26.32 21.96 -18.99
CA GLY A 344 -26.12 22.42 -17.62
C GLY A 344 -24.72 22.13 -17.03
N LYS A 345 -24.56 22.54 -15.77
CA LYS A 345 -23.27 22.55 -15.05
C LYS A 345 -22.99 21.28 -14.22
N TYR A 346 -23.86 20.28 -14.29
CA TYR A 346 -23.76 19.11 -13.42
C TYR A 346 -22.76 18.10 -13.96
N SER A 347 -21.86 17.60 -13.10
CA SER A 347 -20.94 16.50 -13.43
C SER A 347 -21.69 15.20 -13.73
N ALA A 348 -21.01 14.27 -14.42
CA ALA A 348 -21.52 12.93 -14.59
C ALA A 348 -21.67 12.25 -13.23
N ARG A 349 -22.66 11.35 -13.10
CA ARG A 349 -22.90 10.57 -11.89
C ARG A 349 -22.85 9.09 -12.17
N ARG A 350 -22.17 8.36 -11.30
CA ARG A 350 -22.09 6.90 -11.36
C ARG A 350 -23.47 6.30 -11.06
N VAL A 351 -23.88 5.34 -11.87
CA VAL A 351 -25.13 4.58 -11.73
C VAL A 351 -24.87 3.28 -10.98
N THR A 352 -23.75 2.63 -11.25
CA THR A 352 -23.31 1.39 -10.65
C THR A 352 -22.29 1.64 -9.54
N SER A 353 -22.06 0.65 -8.67
CA SER A 353 -21.08 0.75 -7.59
C SER A 353 -20.43 -0.59 -7.24
N ALA A 354 -20.71 -1.63 -8.02
CA ALA A 354 -20.14 -2.96 -7.81
C ALA A 354 -18.69 -3.01 -8.34
N ILE A 355 -17.91 -3.98 -7.86
CA ILE A 355 -16.63 -4.31 -8.48
C ILE A 355 -16.95 -5.23 -9.64
N ALA A 356 -17.15 -4.64 -10.82
CA ALA A 356 -17.57 -5.33 -12.02
C ALA A 356 -17.18 -4.54 -13.27
N ARG A 357 -17.29 -5.18 -14.42
CA ARG A 357 -17.17 -4.55 -15.73
C ARG A 357 -18.54 -4.48 -16.39
N GLU A 358 -19.03 -3.27 -16.56
CA GLU A 358 -20.26 -2.99 -17.28
C GLU A 358 -20.01 -2.53 -18.70
N HIS A 359 -20.90 -2.92 -19.60
CA HIS A 359 -20.83 -2.65 -21.04
C HIS A 359 -22.20 -2.93 -21.71
N GLU A 360 -22.31 -2.61 -23.01
CA GLU A 360 -23.51 -2.82 -23.83
C GLU A 360 -24.73 -2.04 -23.30
N ILE A 361 -24.55 -0.73 -23.12
CA ILE A 361 -25.59 0.16 -22.61
C ILE A 361 -26.68 0.43 -23.66
N ALA A 362 -27.94 0.26 -23.28
CA ALA A 362 -29.10 0.51 -24.16
C ALA A 362 -30.27 1.15 -23.42
N TRP A 363 -30.84 2.21 -23.98
CA TRP A 363 -32.04 2.85 -23.43
C TRP A 363 -33.31 2.13 -23.87
N SER A 364 -34.31 2.05 -22.98
CA SER A 364 -35.67 1.72 -23.37
C SER A 364 -36.21 2.75 -24.38
N PRO A 365 -37.13 2.36 -25.29
CA PRO A 365 -37.68 3.28 -26.29
C PRO A 365 -38.35 4.53 -25.71
N ASP A 366 -38.88 4.43 -24.48
CA ASP A 366 -39.50 5.53 -23.76
C ASP A 366 -38.50 6.35 -22.91
N GLY A 367 -37.22 6.00 -22.93
CA GLY A 367 -36.14 6.68 -22.21
C GLY A 367 -36.19 6.57 -20.69
N GLN A 368 -37.06 5.72 -20.13
CA GLN A 368 -37.24 5.61 -18.67
C GLN A 368 -36.27 4.62 -18.01
N THR A 369 -35.81 3.60 -18.74
CA THR A 369 -34.96 2.52 -18.22
C THR A 369 -33.67 2.43 -19.03
N LEU A 370 -32.54 2.28 -18.34
CA LEU A 370 -31.25 1.98 -18.96
C LEU A 370 -30.91 0.51 -18.71
N TYR A 371 -30.64 -0.24 -19.76
CA TYR A 371 -30.18 -1.62 -19.71
C TYR A 371 -28.68 -1.67 -19.94
N PHE A 372 -27.99 -2.64 -19.32
CA PHE A 372 -26.58 -2.94 -19.57
C PHE A 372 -26.23 -4.33 -19.06
N THR A 373 -25.09 -4.85 -19.50
CA THR A 373 -24.52 -6.13 -19.07
C THR A 373 -23.49 -5.88 -17.95
N THR A 374 -23.39 -6.79 -16.97
CA THR A 374 -22.43 -6.75 -15.86
C THR A 374 -21.97 -8.15 -15.47
N ASP A 375 -20.69 -8.27 -15.09
CA ASP A 375 -20.06 -9.51 -14.59
C ASP A 375 -20.03 -9.60 -13.04
N ALA A 376 -20.70 -8.68 -12.33
CA ALA A 376 -20.69 -8.59 -10.86
C ALA A 376 -21.06 -9.91 -10.14
N GLY A 377 -21.81 -10.79 -10.80
CA GLY A 377 -22.24 -12.09 -10.29
C GLY A 377 -21.26 -13.25 -10.55
N GLY A 378 -20.05 -12.99 -11.07
CA GLY A 378 -19.11 -14.02 -11.51
C GLY A 378 -19.36 -14.55 -12.93
N GLY A 379 -20.30 -13.92 -13.65
CA GLY A 379 -20.64 -14.18 -15.05
C GLY A 379 -21.54 -13.08 -15.60
N GLU A 380 -21.65 -12.99 -16.93
CA GLU A 380 -22.41 -11.93 -17.61
C GLU A 380 -23.91 -12.02 -17.31
N SER A 381 -24.51 -10.90 -16.92
CA SER A 381 -25.93 -10.76 -16.61
C SER A 381 -26.47 -9.42 -17.07
N ILE A 382 -27.76 -9.36 -17.42
CA ILE A 382 -28.41 -8.12 -17.86
C ILE A 382 -29.15 -7.48 -16.68
N VAL A 383 -28.90 -6.20 -16.46
CA VAL A 383 -29.51 -5.39 -15.41
C VAL A 383 -30.23 -4.17 -15.97
N ALA A 384 -31.22 -3.67 -15.25
CA ALA A 384 -31.93 -2.42 -15.53
C ALA A 384 -31.67 -1.40 -14.43
N ALA A 385 -31.34 -0.18 -14.85
CA ALA A 385 -31.29 1.01 -14.01
C ALA A 385 -32.50 1.93 -14.25
N THR A 386 -33.01 2.50 -13.17
CA THR A 386 -34.08 3.53 -13.16
C THR A 386 -33.75 4.65 -12.18
N VAL A 387 -34.36 5.83 -12.37
CA VAL A 387 -34.17 6.98 -11.47
C VAL A 387 -34.98 6.80 -10.18
N LEU A 388 -34.28 6.68 -9.05
CA LEU A 388 -34.89 6.68 -7.72
C LEU A 388 -35.27 8.09 -7.27
N THR A 389 -34.33 9.03 -7.37
CA THR A 389 -34.51 10.38 -6.80
C THR A 389 -33.88 11.44 -7.69
N THR A 390 -34.56 12.57 -7.84
CA THR A 390 -34.08 13.74 -8.60
C THR A 390 -33.60 14.87 -7.69
N ARG A 391 -32.82 15.81 -8.24
CA ARG A 391 -32.32 17.00 -7.52
C ARG A 391 -33.46 17.88 -7.01
N GLU A 392 -34.52 18.04 -7.82
CA GLU A 392 -35.71 18.81 -7.43
C GLU A 392 -36.39 18.19 -6.20
N GLU A 393 -36.53 16.85 -6.15
CA GLU A 393 -37.11 16.12 -5.01
C GLU A 393 -36.25 16.24 -3.75
N VAL A 394 -34.93 16.15 -3.88
CA VAL A 394 -33.99 16.36 -2.76
C VAL A 394 -34.12 17.79 -2.23
N ALA A 395 -34.13 18.79 -3.10
CA ALA A 395 -34.26 20.19 -2.71
C ALA A 395 -35.61 20.50 -2.03
N ALA A 396 -36.70 19.88 -2.51
CA ALA A 396 -38.01 19.99 -1.87
C ALA A 396 -38.00 19.39 -0.46
N THR A 397 -37.38 18.22 -0.29
CA THR A 397 -37.25 17.54 1.01
C THR A 397 -36.40 18.36 2.00
N ALA A 398 -35.27 18.92 1.54
CA ALA A 398 -34.41 19.77 2.36
C ALA A 398 -35.14 21.02 2.88
N LYS A 399 -35.95 21.68 2.03
CA LYS A 399 -36.77 22.84 2.44
C LYS A 399 -37.86 22.49 3.45
N VAL A 400 -38.34 21.25 3.47
CA VAL A 400 -39.31 20.78 4.48
C VAL A 400 -38.59 20.55 5.81
N LEU A 401 -37.40 19.92 5.79
CA LEU A 401 -36.58 19.69 6.98
C LEU A 401 -36.10 21.00 7.62
N GLU A 402 -35.71 22.00 6.83
CA GLU A 402 -35.29 23.32 7.31
C GLU A 402 -36.41 24.10 8.03
N LYS A 403 -37.68 23.80 7.71
CA LYS A 403 -38.86 24.40 8.34
C LYS A 403 -39.37 23.63 9.55
N GLN A 404 -38.79 22.47 9.87
CA GLN A 404 -39.08 21.78 11.11
C GLN A 404 -38.24 22.41 12.23
N PRO A 405 -38.83 22.73 13.39
CA PRO A 405 -38.03 23.15 14.55
C PRO A 405 -37.03 22.04 14.85
N ALA A 406 -35.78 22.42 15.15
CA ALA A 406 -34.74 21.48 15.57
C ALA A 406 -35.33 20.55 16.64
N PRO A 407 -35.08 19.22 16.57
CA PRO A 407 -35.53 18.33 17.62
C PRO A 407 -35.02 18.87 18.95
N VAL A 408 -35.94 19.10 19.89
CA VAL A 408 -35.58 19.44 21.26
C VAL A 408 -34.67 18.31 21.74
N VAL A 409 -33.39 18.62 21.93
CA VAL A 409 -32.45 17.75 22.62
C VAL A 409 -32.99 17.66 24.04
N VAL A 410 -33.80 16.64 24.30
CA VAL A 410 -34.13 16.25 25.66
C VAL A 410 -32.84 15.66 26.21
N GLU A 411 -32.18 16.39 27.11
CA GLU A 411 -31.11 15.81 27.92
C GLU A 411 -31.64 14.50 28.50
N PRO A 412 -30.93 13.37 28.34
CA PRO A 412 -31.34 12.14 28.98
C PRO A 412 -31.43 12.42 30.48
N ALA A 413 -32.60 12.12 31.07
CA ALA A 413 -32.76 12.18 32.51
C ALA A 413 -31.62 11.39 33.18
N PRO A 414 -31.08 11.86 34.32
CA PRO A 414 -29.99 11.18 34.99
C PRO A 414 -30.35 9.71 35.17
N VAL A 415 -29.51 8.83 34.60
CA VAL A 415 -29.63 7.39 34.79
C VAL A 415 -29.48 7.13 36.28
N VAL A 416 -30.57 6.72 36.92
CA VAL A 416 -30.51 6.18 38.27
C VAL A 416 -29.68 4.92 38.17
N GLU A 417 -28.51 4.90 38.82
CA GLU A 417 -27.69 3.70 38.96
C GLU A 417 -28.58 2.56 39.49
N PRO A 418 -28.66 1.41 38.80
CA PRO A 418 -29.30 0.25 39.38
C PRO A 418 -28.55 -0.14 40.65
N ALA A 419 -29.29 -0.40 41.72
CA ALA A 419 -28.76 -0.91 42.97
C ALA A 419 -27.83 -2.12 42.72
N PRO A 420 -26.75 -2.28 43.51
CA PRO A 420 -25.77 -3.34 43.29
C PRO A 420 -26.47 -4.70 43.28
N VAL A 421 -26.33 -5.42 42.16
CA VAL A 421 -26.75 -6.80 42.04
C VAL A 421 -25.85 -7.62 42.95
N VAL A 422 -26.46 -8.28 43.94
CA VAL A 422 -25.79 -9.26 44.78
C VAL A 422 -25.26 -10.38 43.87
N GLU A 423 -23.95 -10.57 43.86
CA GLU A 423 -23.31 -11.69 43.15
C GLU A 423 -23.92 -13.01 43.63
N PRO A 424 -24.41 -13.88 42.72
CA PRO A 424 -24.75 -15.24 43.11
C PRO A 424 -23.46 -15.98 43.51
N ALA A 425 -23.53 -16.71 44.62
CA ALA A 425 -22.44 -17.53 45.14
C ALA A 425 -21.89 -18.47 44.04
N PRO A 426 -20.57 -18.76 44.04
CA PRO A 426 -19.94 -19.55 42.99
C PRO A 426 -20.55 -20.97 42.95
N THR A 427 -21.10 -21.32 41.79
CA THR A 427 -21.50 -22.69 41.47
C THR A 427 -20.24 -23.56 41.43
N ALA A 428 -20.23 -24.64 42.22
CA ALA A 428 -19.12 -25.60 42.23
C ALA A 428 -18.87 -26.17 40.82
N GLU A 429 -17.60 -26.19 40.42
CA GLU A 429 -17.14 -26.86 39.20
C GLU A 429 -17.57 -28.34 39.21
N PRO A 430 -18.09 -28.88 38.10
CA PRO A 430 -18.29 -30.31 37.97
C PRO A 430 -16.92 -31.01 37.90
N ALA A 431 -16.79 -32.12 38.62
CA ALA A 431 -15.58 -32.95 38.64
C ALA A 431 -15.15 -33.37 37.22
N PRO A 432 -13.83 -33.49 36.96
CA PRO A 432 -13.33 -33.83 35.64
C PRO A 432 -13.81 -35.23 35.21
N THR A 433 -14.42 -35.30 34.03
CA THR A 433 -14.73 -36.54 33.34
C THR A 433 -13.42 -37.24 32.98
N ALA A 434 -13.29 -38.52 33.33
CA ALA A 434 -12.12 -39.33 33.01
C ALA A 434 -11.92 -39.43 31.49
N ASP A 435 -10.67 -39.24 31.04
CA ASP A 435 -10.26 -39.42 29.65
C ASP A 435 -10.58 -40.84 29.15
N PRO A 436 -11.07 -41.00 27.91
CA PRO A 436 -11.22 -42.32 27.31
C PRO A 436 -9.84 -42.97 27.09
N ALA A 437 -9.78 -44.28 27.34
CA ALA A 437 -8.57 -45.08 27.15
C ALA A 437 -8.01 -44.97 25.71
N PRO A 438 -6.68 -45.03 25.53
CA PRO A 438 -6.04 -44.87 24.24
C PRO A 438 -6.46 -45.98 23.26
N VAL A 439 -6.83 -45.57 22.05
CA VAL A 439 -7.06 -46.47 20.92
C VAL A 439 -5.69 -47.03 20.48
N VAL A 440 -5.57 -48.35 20.47
CA VAL A 440 -4.38 -49.07 20.00
C VAL A 440 -4.27 -48.90 18.48
N GLU A 441 -3.20 -48.26 18.01
CA GLU A 441 -2.85 -48.22 16.58
C GLU A 441 -2.52 -49.63 16.05
N PRO A 442 -2.96 -49.98 14.82
CA PRO A 442 -2.55 -51.23 14.20
C PRO A 442 -1.06 -51.19 13.85
N ALA A 443 -0.39 -52.34 14.05
CA ALA A 443 1.04 -52.52 13.80
C ALA A 443 1.43 -52.18 12.35
N PRO A 444 2.64 -51.62 12.12
CA PRO A 444 3.10 -51.24 10.79
C PRO A 444 3.31 -52.48 9.91
N THR A 445 2.77 -52.42 8.69
CA THR A 445 3.05 -53.36 7.61
C THR A 445 4.51 -53.22 7.20
N ALA A 446 5.23 -54.34 7.10
CA ALA A 446 6.64 -54.36 6.69
C ALA A 446 6.82 -53.81 5.27
N ASP A 447 7.79 -52.90 5.11
CA ASP A 447 8.22 -52.38 3.80
C ASP A 447 8.78 -53.50 2.91
N PRO A 448 8.52 -53.47 1.59
CA PRO A 448 9.15 -54.38 0.65
C PRO A 448 10.65 -54.09 0.54
N ALA A 449 11.43 -55.16 0.36
CA ALA A 449 12.89 -55.11 0.24
C ALA A 449 13.36 -54.16 -0.90
N PRO A 450 14.52 -53.50 -0.73
CA PRO A 450 15.02 -52.53 -1.70
C PRO A 450 15.37 -53.20 -3.04
N VAL A 451 14.92 -52.57 -4.13
CA VAL A 451 15.36 -52.88 -5.49
C VAL A 451 16.80 -52.39 -5.64
N VAL A 452 17.70 -53.30 -6.04
CA VAL A 452 19.10 -53.00 -6.33
C VAL A 452 19.17 -52.11 -7.58
N GLU A 453 19.66 -50.87 -7.42
CA GLU A 453 19.99 -50.00 -8.55
C GLU A 453 21.18 -50.56 -9.35
N PRO A 454 21.17 -50.47 -10.69
CA PRO A 454 22.33 -50.87 -11.49
C PRO A 454 23.49 -49.88 -11.27
N ALA A 455 24.71 -50.42 -11.26
CA ALA A 455 25.95 -49.68 -11.07
C ALA A 455 26.11 -48.52 -12.08
N PRO A 456 26.72 -47.38 -11.68
CA PRO A 456 26.89 -46.23 -12.55
C PRO A 456 27.83 -46.54 -13.71
N THR A 457 27.39 -46.19 -14.92
CA THR A 457 28.22 -46.18 -16.13
C THR A 457 29.31 -45.12 -15.96
N ALA A 458 30.57 -45.49 -16.17
CA ALA A 458 31.70 -44.56 -16.09
C ALA A 458 31.54 -43.40 -17.08
N GLU A 459 31.70 -42.16 -16.59
CA GLU A 459 31.80 -40.96 -17.43
C GLU A 459 33.02 -41.05 -18.37
N PRO A 460 32.89 -40.61 -19.64
CA PRO A 460 34.05 -40.48 -20.51
C PRO A 460 34.96 -39.35 -20.02
N ALA A 461 36.28 -39.58 -20.15
CA ALA A 461 37.31 -38.60 -19.79
C ALA A 461 37.12 -37.26 -20.52
N PRO A 462 37.47 -36.12 -19.88
CA PRO A 462 37.29 -34.80 -20.47
C PRO A 462 38.16 -34.64 -21.73
N THR A 463 37.53 -34.26 -22.83
CA THR A 463 38.21 -33.82 -24.05
C THR A 463 38.94 -32.51 -23.76
N ALA A 464 40.24 -32.46 -24.05
CA ALA A 464 41.04 -31.25 -23.89
C ALA A 464 40.47 -30.08 -24.71
N GLU A 465 40.30 -28.92 -24.08
CA GLU A 465 39.96 -27.67 -24.76
C GLU A 465 41.04 -27.31 -25.80
N PRO A 466 40.65 -26.86 -27.01
CA PRO A 466 41.61 -26.29 -27.94
C PRO A 466 42.11 -24.93 -27.41
N ALA A 467 43.41 -24.68 -27.60
CA ALA A 467 44.08 -23.44 -27.21
C ALA A 467 43.37 -22.19 -27.79
N PRO A 468 43.37 -21.05 -27.07
CA PRO A 468 42.68 -19.85 -27.51
C PRO A 468 43.28 -19.29 -28.81
N THR A 469 42.43 -19.11 -29.82
CA THR A 469 42.78 -18.38 -31.04
C THR A 469 42.96 -16.90 -30.68
N ALA A 470 44.08 -16.30 -31.06
CA ALA A 470 44.36 -14.88 -30.85
C ALA A 470 43.27 -13.99 -31.50
N GLU A 471 42.74 -13.04 -30.74
CA GLU A 471 41.84 -12.00 -31.24
C GLU A 471 42.49 -11.17 -32.36
N PRO A 472 41.76 -10.84 -33.44
CA PRO A 472 42.23 -9.85 -34.39
C PRO A 472 42.20 -8.45 -33.75
N ALA A 473 43.21 -7.64 -34.07
CA ALA A 473 43.35 -6.27 -33.58
C ALA A 473 42.10 -5.39 -33.88
N PRO A 474 41.76 -4.42 -33.01
CA PRO A 474 40.59 -3.59 -33.18
C PRO A 474 40.69 -2.75 -34.46
N THR A 475 39.61 -2.77 -35.25
CA THR A 475 39.44 -1.87 -36.40
C THR A 475 39.04 -0.49 -35.86
N ALA A 476 39.72 0.56 -36.31
CA ALA A 476 39.44 1.93 -35.89
C ALA A 476 38.01 2.37 -36.28
N GLU A 477 37.27 2.96 -35.35
CA GLU A 477 35.97 3.59 -35.59
C GLU A 477 36.10 4.78 -36.57
N PRO A 478 35.17 4.96 -37.51
CA PRO A 478 35.08 6.19 -38.28
C PRO A 478 34.58 7.35 -37.41
N ALA A 479 35.11 8.55 -37.65
CA ALA A 479 34.76 9.77 -36.94
C ALA A 479 33.26 10.12 -37.04
N PRO A 480 32.67 10.76 -36.01
CA PRO A 480 31.25 11.12 -36.00
C PRO A 480 30.91 12.12 -37.10
N THR A 481 29.82 11.87 -37.82
CA THR A 481 29.24 12.79 -38.80
C THR A 481 28.38 13.82 -38.05
N ALA A 482 28.57 15.11 -38.32
CA ALA A 482 27.82 16.20 -37.70
C ALA A 482 26.32 16.16 -38.05
N GLU A 483 25.45 16.37 -37.06
CA GLU A 483 24.01 16.55 -37.26
C GLU A 483 23.70 17.83 -38.07
N PRO A 484 22.72 17.80 -38.99
CA PRO A 484 22.22 19.00 -39.63
C PRO A 484 21.30 19.81 -38.70
N ALA A 485 21.37 21.13 -38.80
CA ALA A 485 20.55 22.08 -38.04
C ALA A 485 19.03 21.93 -38.31
N PRO A 486 18.16 22.27 -37.33
CA PRO A 486 16.71 22.14 -37.49
C PRO A 486 16.16 23.11 -38.54
N THR A 487 15.27 22.59 -39.41
CA THR A 487 14.52 23.37 -40.41
C THR A 487 13.24 23.90 -39.77
N ALA A 488 12.95 25.20 -39.94
CA ALA A 488 11.75 25.85 -39.42
C ALA A 488 10.47 25.35 -40.15
N GLU A 489 9.40 25.10 -39.39
CA GLU A 489 8.07 24.76 -39.92
C GLU A 489 7.42 25.95 -40.66
N PRO A 490 6.72 25.71 -41.78
CA PRO A 490 5.92 26.74 -42.46
C PRO A 490 4.55 26.95 -41.78
N ALA A 491 4.10 28.20 -41.78
CA ALA A 491 2.81 28.63 -41.24
C ALA A 491 1.60 28.03 -42.00
N PRO A 492 0.45 27.83 -41.34
CA PRO A 492 -0.73 27.21 -41.95
C PRO A 492 -1.40 28.09 -43.02
N VAL A 493 -1.77 27.46 -44.13
CA VAL A 493 -2.54 28.03 -45.25
C VAL A 493 -4.04 28.03 -44.88
N VAL A 494 -4.69 29.18 -45.07
CA VAL A 494 -6.13 29.38 -44.87
C VAL A 494 -6.89 28.96 -46.14
N GLU A 495 -7.82 28.01 -46.02
CA GLU A 495 -8.78 27.67 -47.07
C GLU A 495 -9.97 28.65 -47.11
N PRO A 496 -10.52 28.97 -48.29
CA PRO A 496 -11.57 29.97 -48.45
C PRO A 496 -12.99 29.44 -48.15
N ALA A 497 -13.84 30.33 -47.66
CA ALA A 497 -15.26 30.07 -47.35
C ALA A 497 -16.11 29.80 -48.60
N PRO A 498 -17.09 28.88 -48.55
CA PRO A 498 -18.08 28.72 -49.61
C PRO A 498 -19.22 29.75 -49.52
N ALA A 499 -19.73 30.11 -50.69
CA ALA A 499 -20.62 31.23 -50.98
C ALA A 499 -22.09 31.06 -50.52
N ALA A 500 -22.77 32.20 -50.35
CA ALA A 500 -24.19 32.32 -50.04
C ALA A 500 -25.05 32.49 -51.30
N GLU A 501 -26.29 31.96 -51.29
CA GLU A 501 -27.56 32.54 -51.80
C GLU A 501 -28.70 31.48 -51.79
N PRO A 502 -30.00 31.83 -51.91
CA PRO A 502 -30.70 33.07 -51.54
C PRO A 502 -31.98 32.81 -50.69
N ALA A 503 -32.58 33.89 -50.18
CA ALA A 503 -33.79 33.90 -49.36
C ALA A 503 -35.10 33.75 -50.16
N PRO A 504 -36.21 33.37 -49.50
CA PRO A 504 -37.54 33.80 -49.93
C PRO A 504 -38.28 34.64 -48.85
N THR A 505 -38.58 35.86 -49.28
CA THR A 505 -39.86 36.61 -49.25
C THR A 505 -40.79 36.56 -48.03
N ALA A 506 -41.08 37.76 -47.52
CA ALA A 506 -42.12 38.06 -46.55
C ALA A 506 -43.52 38.22 -47.19
N GLU A 507 -44.57 37.80 -46.49
CA GLU A 507 -45.95 38.27 -46.67
C GLU A 507 -46.55 38.74 -45.33
N PRO A 508 -47.55 39.66 -45.34
CA PRO A 508 -47.79 40.60 -44.25
C PRO A 508 -48.81 40.13 -43.21
N ALA A 509 -48.73 40.79 -42.05
CA ALA A 509 -49.57 40.57 -40.87
C ALA A 509 -51.06 40.94 -41.04
N PRO A 510 -51.96 40.29 -40.29
CA PRO A 510 -53.19 40.90 -39.82
C PRO A 510 -53.17 41.13 -38.30
N ALA A 511 -53.66 42.30 -37.86
CA ALA A 511 -53.94 42.62 -36.46
C ALA A 511 -55.43 42.33 -36.10
N PRO A 512 -55.89 42.55 -34.86
CA PRO A 512 -55.96 41.56 -33.78
C PRO A 512 -57.40 41.14 -33.45
N ARG A 513 -57.61 39.95 -32.86
CA ARG A 513 -58.86 39.62 -32.15
C ARG A 513 -58.61 38.93 -30.81
N ARG A 514 -59.14 39.55 -29.74
CA ARG A 514 -59.21 39.04 -28.37
C ARG A 514 -59.90 37.67 -28.33
N SER A 515 -59.28 36.69 -27.67
CA SER A 515 -60.01 35.65 -26.94
C SER A 515 -59.13 35.06 -25.82
N ARG A 516 -59.80 34.46 -24.83
CA ARG A 516 -59.39 34.29 -23.43
C ARG A 516 -58.18 33.37 -23.25
N LYS A 517 -57.35 33.67 -22.25
CA LYS A 517 -56.39 32.72 -21.66
C LYS A 517 -57.13 31.43 -21.26
N PRO A 518 -56.75 30.24 -21.75
CA PRO A 518 -56.88 29.02 -20.98
C PRO A 518 -55.76 29.02 -19.93
N VAL A 519 -56.10 28.68 -18.69
CA VAL A 519 -55.11 28.32 -17.68
C VAL A 519 -54.42 27.06 -18.19
N GLU A 520 -53.15 27.15 -18.58
CA GLU A 520 -52.32 25.96 -18.79
C GLU A 520 -52.17 25.27 -17.43
N ALA A 521 -52.80 24.11 -17.30
CA ALA A 521 -52.41 23.15 -16.29
C ALA A 521 -50.92 22.82 -16.52
N ALA A 522 -50.12 22.88 -15.46
CA ALA A 522 -48.72 22.49 -15.52
C ALA A 522 -48.63 21.06 -16.09
N LYS A 523 -48.09 20.92 -17.31
CA LYS A 523 -47.74 19.60 -17.86
C LYS A 523 -46.71 18.99 -16.91
N GLU A 524 -47.03 17.85 -16.30
CA GLU A 524 -46.01 17.00 -15.69
C GLU A 524 -44.92 16.76 -16.74
N LYS A 525 -43.66 17.05 -16.39
CA LYS A 525 -42.52 16.74 -17.26
C LYS A 525 -42.55 15.24 -17.59
N PRO A 526 -42.28 14.83 -18.85
CA PRO A 526 -42.22 13.42 -19.19
C PRO A 526 -41.22 12.68 -18.28
N LYS A 527 -41.57 11.46 -17.85
CA LYS A 527 -40.78 10.68 -16.88
C LYS A 527 -39.35 10.38 -17.34
N SER A 528 -39.07 10.40 -18.65
CA SER A 528 -37.72 10.26 -19.23
C SER A 528 -36.78 11.39 -18.81
N GLU A 529 -37.31 12.61 -18.65
CA GLU A 529 -36.52 13.80 -18.30
C GLU A 529 -35.96 13.75 -16.87
N ARG A 530 -36.36 12.75 -16.07
CA ARG A 530 -35.83 12.55 -14.71
C ARG A 530 -34.34 12.21 -14.73
N TRP A 531 -33.80 11.67 -15.82
CA TRP A 531 -32.38 11.28 -15.92
C TRP A 531 -31.42 12.48 -15.92
N SER A 532 -31.80 13.62 -16.49
CA SER A 532 -30.96 14.83 -16.46
C SER A 532 -30.88 15.46 -15.06
N GLU A 533 -31.87 15.18 -14.20
CA GLU A 533 -31.93 15.65 -12.81
C GLU A 533 -31.62 14.54 -11.80
N ALA A 534 -31.20 13.35 -12.24
CA ALA A 534 -31.06 12.19 -11.38
C ALA A 534 -29.90 12.33 -10.36
N VAL A 535 -30.16 11.86 -9.14
CA VAL A 535 -29.19 11.82 -8.03
C VAL A 535 -28.95 10.40 -7.54
N ARG A 536 -30.00 9.57 -7.53
CA ARG A 536 -29.93 8.18 -7.09
C ARG A 536 -30.60 7.28 -8.11
N PHE A 537 -30.08 6.07 -8.22
CA PHE A 537 -30.48 5.08 -9.20
C PHE A 537 -30.83 3.76 -8.51
N ALA A 538 -31.80 3.03 -9.05
CA ALA A 538 -32.08 1.66 -8.67
C ALA A 538 -31.62 0.77 -9.81
N VAL A 539 -30.65 -0.10 -9.52
CA VAL A 539 -30.16 -1.12 -10.44
C VAL A 539 -30.71 -2.47 -9.99
N LYS A 540 -31.32 -3.22 -10.90
CA LYS A 540 -31.92 -4.53 -10.61
C LYS A 540 -31.58 -5.54 -11.72
N PRO A 541 -31.23 -6.79 -11.36
CA PRO A 541 -31.14 -7.89 -12.32
C PRO A 541 -32.48 -8.13 -13.00
N ILE A 542 -32.43 -8.49 -14.29
CA ILE A 542 -33.61 -8.82 -15.10
C ILE A 542 -33.63 -10.30 -15.44
N LEU A 543 -32.45 -10.92 -15.55
CA LEU A 543 -32.24 -12.35 -15.80
C LEU A 543 -31.04 -12.85 -15.02
#